data_AF-A0A952SI90-F1
#
_entry.id   AF-A0A952SI90-F1
#
_cell.length_a   1.000
_cell.length_b   1.000
_cell.length_c   1.000
_cell.angle_alpha   90.00
_cell.angle_beta   90.00
_cell.angle_gamma   90.00
#
_symmetry.space_group_name_H-M   'P 1'
#
loop_
_entity.id
_entity.type
_entity.pdbx_description
1 polymer ?
#
loop_
_entity_poly.entity_id
_entity_poly.type
_entity_poly.pdbx_seq_one_letter_code
_entity_poly.pdbx_strand_id
1 'polypeptide(L)' 'MEHIVLFFKTIVLRPYVFIFLAAFLFSAVKLIGWPRTWRFWLISWATAFICEFSSTRTGIPFGWYFYNGST' A
#
# COMPACT_ATOMS: atom_id res chain seq x y z
N MET A 1 8.10 -17.53 -13.55
CA MET A 1 8.36 -18.24 -12.27
C MET A 1 8.77 -17.27 -11.17
N GLU A 2 9.75 -16.39 -11.38
CA GLU A 2 10.26 -15.44 -10.38
C GLU A 2 9.20 -14.46 -9.82
N HIS A 3 8.38 -13.84 -10.69
CA HIS A 3 7.33 -12.93 -10.23
C HIS A 3 6.29 -13.59 -9.30
N ILE A 4 5.98 -14.88 -9.54
CA ILE A 4 5.05 -15.64 -8.69
C ILE A 4 5.69 -15.88 -7.32
N VAL A 5 6.98 -16.22 -7.29
CA VAL A 5 7.74 -16.39 -6.04
C VAL A 5 7.81 -15.08 -5.27
N LEU A 6 8.08 -13.96 -5.93
CA LEU A 6 8.09 -12.62 -5.30
C LEU A 6 6.72 -12.26 -4.73
N PHE A 7 5.64 -12.53 -5.47
CA PHE A 7 4.29 -12.29 -5.00
C PHE A 7 3.97 -13.10 -3.73
N PHE A 8 4.33 -14.39 -3.70
CA PHE A 8 4.18 -15.22 -2.50
C PHE A 8 5.04 -14.71 -1.34
N LYS A 9 6.28 -14.30 -1.59
CA LYS A 9 7.16 -13.71 -0.57
C LYS A 9 6.56 -12.44 0.03
N THR A 10 5.88 -11.61 -0.76
CA THR A 10 5.18 -10.42 -0.24
C THR A 10 4.14 -10.80 0.82
N ILE A 11 3.38 -11.87 0.58
CA ILE A 11 2.36 -12.34 1.52
C ILE A 11 3.01 -12.95 2.77
N VAL A 12 4.01 -13.82 2.58
CA VAL A 12 4.67 -14.55 3.66
C VAL A 12 5.50 -13.64 4.57
N LEU A 13 6.22 -12.66 4.00
CA LEU A 13 7.11 -11.77 4.76
C LEU A 13 6.38 -10.58 5.38
N ARG A 14 5.19 -10.24 4.89
CA ARG A 14 4.40 -9.09 5.38
C ARG A 14 2.93 -9.45 5.65
N PRO A 15 2.64 -10.50 6.42
CA PRO A 15 1.26 -10.97 6.63
C PRO A 15 0.40 -9.93 7.34
N TYR A 16 1.02 -9.13 8.23
CA TYR A 16 0.35 -8.06 8.97
C TYR A 16 -0.31 -7.01 8.04
N VAL A 17 0.29 -6.72 6.88
CA VAL A 17 -0.27 -5.77 5.90
C VAL A 17 -1.63 -6.26 5.40
N PHE A 18 -1.74 -7.54 5.08
CA PHE A 18 -2.97 -8.14 4.57
C PHE A 18 -4.03 -8.29 5.65
N ILE A 19 -3.64 -8.59 6.89
CA ILE A 19 -4.56 -8.64 8.03
C ILE A 19 -5.17 -7.25 8.29
N PHE A 20 -4.34 -6.20 8.34
CA PHE A 20 -4.84 -4.84 8.51
C PHE A 20 -5.70 -4.39 7.32
N LEU A 21 -5.32 -4.75 6.09
CA LEU A 21 -6.13 -4.46 4.90
C LEU A 21 -7.51 -5.14 4.98
N ALA A 22 -7.57 -6.40 5.38
CA ALA A 22 -8.83 -7.12 5.53
C ALA A 22 -9.71 -6.51 6.63
N ALA A 23 -9.13 -6.18 7.78
CA ALA A 23 -9.85 -5.51 8.87
C ALA A 23 -10.39 -4.14 8.45
N PHE A 24 -9.59 -3.35 7.72
CA PHE A 24 -9.99 -2.07 7.15
C PHE A 24 -11.15 -2.24 6.17
N LEU A 25 -11.04 -3.15 5.19
CA LEU A 25 -12.09 -3.37 4.19
C LEU A 25 -13.38 -3.84 4.86
N PHE A 26 -13.31 -4.79 5.79
CA PHE A 26 -14.47 -5.25 6.53
C PHE A 26 -15.19 -4.11 7.26
N SER A 27 -14.43 -3.30 8.00
CA SER A 27 -14.96 -2.18 8.78
C SER A 27 -15.53 -1.09 7.87
N ALA A 28 -14.82 -0.74 6.80
CA ALA A 28 -15.22 0.30 5.87
C ALA A 28 -16.47 -0.12 5.08
N VAL A 29 -16.59 -1.37 4.63
CA VAL A 29 -17.79 -1.84 3.94
C VAL A 29 -19.02 -1.75 4.84
N LYS A 30 -18.87 -2.09 6.13
CA LYS A 30 -19.96 -1.97 7.12
C LYS A 30 -20.34 -0.53 7.42
N LEU A 31 -19.38 0.39 7.45
CA LEU A 31 -19.61 1.79 7.83
C LEU A 31 -20.10 2.68 6.68
N ILE A 32 -19.46 2.59 5.51
CA ILE A 32 -19.69 3.51 4.38
C ILE A 32 -20.21 2.82 3.12
N GLY A 33 -20.35 1.49 3.12
CA GLY A 33 -20.85 0.71 2.01
C GLY A 33 -19.81 0.46 0.91
N TRP A 34 -20.00 -0.65 0.18
CA TRP A 34 -19.07 -1.12 -0.85
C TRP A 34 -18.65 -0.07 -1.88
N PRO A 35 -19.55 0.74 -2.48
CA PRO A 35 -19.17 1.68 -3.53
C PRO A 35 -18.23 2.79 -3.05
N ARG A 36 -18.28 3.14 -1.75
CA ARG A 36 -17.42 4.17 -1.16
C ARG A 36 -16.12 3.58 -0.66
N THR A 37 -16.14 2.35 -0.13
CA THR A 37 -14.95 1.67 0.37
C THR A 37 -13.88 1.51 -0.71
N TRP A 38 -14.22 1.00 -1.90
CA TRP A 38 -13.21 0.77 -2.94
C TRP A 38 -12.61 2.09 -3.45
N ARG A 39 -13.42 3.15 -3.56
CA ARG A 39 -12.94 4.48 -3.97
C ARG A 39 -11.99 5.05 -2.92
N PHE A 40 -12.37 4.96 -1.65
CA PHE A 40 -11.55 5.45 -0.54
C PHE A 40 -10.22 4.68 -0.47
N TRP A 41 -10.28 3.36 -0.60
CA TRP A 41 -9.08 2.52 -0.65
C TRP A 41 -8.18 2.83 -1.85
N LEU A 42 -8.75 3.01 -3.04
CA LEU A 42 -7.97 3.31 -4.24
C LEU A 42 -7.31 4.68 -4.17
N ILE A 43 -8.02 5.69 -3.66
CA ILE A 43 -7.48 7.05 -3.49
C ILE A 43 -6.33 7.03 -2.48
N SER A 44 -6.51 6.40 -1.32
CA SER A 44 -5.43 6.34 -0.30
C SER A 44 -4.21 5.59 -0.81
N TRP A 45 -4.41 4.48 -1.52
CA TRP A 45 -3.34 3.73 -2.16
C TRP A 45 -2.60 4.57 -3.23
N ALA A 46 -3.34 5.23 -4.13
CA ALA A 46 -2.76 6.06 -5.18
C ALA A 46 -2.01 7.27 -4.62
N THR A 47 -2.56 7.93 -3.59
CA THR A 47 -1.89 9.02 -2.89
C THR A 47 -0.57 8.54 -2.28
N ALA A 48 -0.58 7.42 -1.54
CA ALA A 48 0.63 6.87 -0.96
C ALA A 48 1.68 6.53 -2.03
N PHE A 49 1.26 5.92 -3.14
CA PHE A 49 2.15 5.62 -4.26
C PHE A 49 2.74 6.87 -4.90
N ILE A 50 1.95 7.91 -5.13
CA ILE A 50 2.43 9.17 -5.72
C ILE A 50 3.39 9.87 -4.76
N CYS A 51 3.08 9.91 -3.47
CA CYS A 51 3.99 10.47 -2.47
C CYS A 51 5.31 9.70 -2.44
N GLU A 52 5.27 8.38 -2.58
CA GLU A 52 6.45 7.53 -2.64
C GLU A 52 7.25 7.80 -3.93
N PHE A 53 6.58 7.78 -5.05
CA PHE A 53 7.21 8.05 -6.33
C PHE A 53 7.83 9.45 -6.40
N SER A 54 7.15 10.43 -5.81
CA SER A 54 7.57 11.83 -5.81
C SER A 54 8.72 12.06 -4.83
N SER A 55 8.67 11.51 -3.61
CA SER A 55 9.70 11.80 -2.62
C SER A 55 11.07 11.16 -2.94
N THR A 56 11.09 10.08 -3.75
CA THR A 56 12.34 9.57 -4.36
C THR A 56 12.92 10.45 -5.47
N ARG A 57 12.12 11.34 -6.09
CA ARG A 57 12.48 12.06 -7.33
C ARG A 57 12.50 13.58 -7.22
N THR A 58 11.70 14.14 -6.33
CA THR A 58 11.53 15.59 -6.13
C THR A 58 11.64 15.96 -4.65
N GLY A 59 11.62 14.98 -3.73
CA GLY A 59 11.65 15.21 -2.29
C GLY A 59 10.34 15.75 -1.70
N ILE A 60 9.23 15.76 -2.44
CA ILE A 60 7.91 16.21 -1.96
C ILE A 60 6.96 15.00 -1.88
N PRO A 61 6.14 14.83 -0.83
CA PRO A 61 5.92 15.73 0.31
C PRO A 61 6.75 15.43 1.58
N PHE A 62 7.45 14.30 1.63
CA PHE A 62 8.08 13.82 2.87
C PHE A 62 9.59 14.11 2.98
N GLY A 63 10.14 14.92 2.07
CA GLY A 63 11.59 15.10 1.93
C GLY A 63 12.21 14.04 1.02
N TRP A 64 13.50 14.17 0.77
CA TRP A 64 14.27 13.17 0.03
C TRP A 64 14.54 11.97 0.92
N TYR A 65 14.22 10.78 0.42
CA TYR A 65 14.68 9.54 1.02
C TYR A 65 15.34 8.66 -0.04
N PHE A 66 16.28 7.86 0.45
CA PHE A 66 17.08 6.98 -0.37
C PHE A 66 17.01 5.58 0.21
N TYR A 67 16.73 4.62 -0.66
CA TYR A 67 16.84 3.22 -0.30
C TYR A 67 18.32 2.89 -0.12
N ASN A 68 18.69 2.46 1.07
CA ASN A 68 20.04 2.08 1.47
C ASN A 68 20.46 0.67 0.98
N GLY A 69 19.64 0.02 0.15
CA GLY A 69 19.95 -1.29 -0.45
C GLY A 69 19.97 -2.46 0.52
N SER A 70 19.63 -2.26 1.79
CA SER A 70 19.44 -3.34 2.76
C SER A 70 18.05 -3.94 2.58
N THR A 71 17.88 -4.78 1.57
CA THR A 71 16.65 -5.55 1.31
C THR A 71 16.97 -6.95 0.88
#